data_AF-A0A519MIB5-F1
#
_entry.id   AF-A0A519MIB5-F1
#
_cell.length_a   1.000
_cell.length_b   1.000
_cell.length_c   1.000
_cell.angle_alpha   90.00
_cell.angle_beta   90.00
_cell.angle_gamma   90.00
#
_symmetry.space_group_name_H-M   'P 1'
#
loop_
_entity.id
_entity.type
_entity.pdbx_description
1 polymer ?
#
loop_
_entity_poly.entity_id
_entity_poly.type
_entity_poly.pdbx_seq_one_letter_code
_entity_poly.pdbx_strand_id
1 'polypeptide(L)'
;MNRCTPAPHSPPASTGRRLHAARALAAASLSALACLAMPAHAQVQPGLGVVRNFPDASLRGSLTIQGGSDAVLSGRTIRMAPGMRLFSPQNSLVMLHTVQGQTFKVNYLIENSTGMLLSAWILTEGEAAQPRNGSDTIQFNFRTDSDPTKK
;
A
#
# COMPACT_ATOMS: atom_id res chain seq x y z
N MET A 1 -97.16 22.04 30.99
CA MET A 1 -97.17 22.90 29.80
C MET A 1 -95.75 23.00 29.27
N ASN A 2 -95.43 22.41 28.13
CA ASN A 2 -95.54 22.98 26.78
C ASN A 2 -94.17 23.50 26.33
N ARG A 3 -93.77 22.99 25.16
CA ARG A 3 -92.59 23.36 24.38
C ARG A 3 -92.43 24.88 24.26
N CYS A 4 -91.19 25.32 24.06
CA CYS A 4 -90.80 26.05 22.84
C CYS A 4 -89.30 26.40 22.91
N THR A 5 -88.55 25.76 22.02
CA THR A 5 -87.25 26.25 21.54
C THR A 5 -87.46 27.39 20.55
N PRO A 6 -86.70 28.48 20.66
CA PRO A 6 -86.27 29.27 19.53
C PRO A 6 -84.78 29.04 19.27
N ALA A 7 -84.43 28.55 18.08
CA ALA A 7 -83.21 29.02 17.42
C ALA A 7 -83.52 30.46 16.96
N PRO A 8 -82.56 31.42 16.88
CA PRO A 8 -81.62 31.40 15.76
C PRO A 8 -80.28 32.20 15.95
N HIS A 9 -79.48 32.18 14.88
CA HIS A 9 -78.47 33.17 14.45
C HIS A 9 -77.03 33.12 15.00
N SER A 10 -76.12 32.74 14.09
CA SER A 10 -74.69 33.08 14.05
C SER A 10 -74.49 34.59 13.75
N PRO A 11 -73.37 35.24 14.14
CA PRO A 11 -72.17 35.30 13.28
C PRO A 11 -70.85 35.47 14.11
N PRO A 12 -69.75 36.06 13.59
CA PRO A 12 -68.66 35.35 12.93
C PRO A 12 -67.30 35.45 13.66
N ALA A 13 -66.36 34.64 13.16
CA ALA A 13 -64.91 34.73 13.20
C ALA A 13 -64.25 35.79 14.12
N SER A 14 -63.37 35.32 15.00
CA SER A 14 -62.07 36.00 15.14
C SER A 14 -60.94 35.01 15.39
N THR A 15 -59.91 35.19 14.59
CA THR A 15 -58.70 34.40 14.43
C THR A 15 -57.83 34.51 15.68
N GLY A 16 -57.97 33.52 16.57
CA GLY A 16 -57.20 33.41 17.81
C GLY A 16 -56.08 32.38 17.70
N ARG A 17 -54.97 32.78 17.08
CA ARG A 17 -53.65 32.12 17.12
C ARG A 17 -53.24 31.85 18.57
N ARG A 18 -53.59 30.72 19.21
CA ARG A 18 -52.91 30.13 20.40
C ARG A 18 -53.46 28.74 20.73
N LEU A 19 -52.98 27.64 20.12
CA LEU A 19 -53.14 26.29 20.71
C LEU A 19 -52.33 25.21 19.95
N HIS A 20 -51.00 25.30 19.97
CA HIS A 20 -50.17 24.12 19.73
C HIS A 20 -49.29 23.74 20.94
N ALA A 21 -49.41 24.48 22.04
CA ALA A 21 -48.86 24.08 23.33
C ALA A 21 -49.82 23.11 24.05
N ALA A 22 -50.09 21.92 23.49
CA ALA A 22 -50.73 20.80 24.22
C ALA A 22 -50.86 19.51 23.37
N ARG A 23 -49.83 19.09 22.63
CA ARG A 23 -49.71 17.67 22.24
C ARG A 23 -48.35 17.15 22.65
N ALA A 24 -48.25 17.04 23.96
CA ALA A 24 -47.21 16.32 24.64
C ALA A 24 -47.31 14.82 24.32
N LEU A 25 -46.13 14.18 24.19
CA LEU A 25 -45.84 12.86 24.77
C LEU A 25 -46.59 11.64 24.19
N ALA A 26 -46.31 11.21 22.96
CA ALA A 26 -46.57 9.80 22.55
C ALA A 26 -45.88 9.31 21.26
N ALA A 27 -44.76 9.89 20.81
CA ALA A 27 -44.07 9.37 19.63
C ALA A 27 -42.57 9.68 19.65
N ALA A 28 -41.94 9.44 20.80
CA ALA A 28 -40.50 9.65 21.00
C ALA A 28 -39.79 8.32 21.26
N SER A 29 -39.86 7.37 20.32
CA SER A 29 -39.11 6.10 20.48
C SER A 29 -38.97 5.27 19.20
N LEU A 30 -38.86 5.85 18.00
CA LEU A 30 -38.59 5.05 16.80
C LEU A 30 -37.71 5.73 15.73
N SER A 31 -36.81 6.66 16.12
CA SER A 31 -35.95 7.38 15.16
C SER A 31 -34.45 7.25 15.42
N ALA A 32 -34.01 6.34 16.29
CA ALA A 32 -32.62 6.27 16.75
C ALA A 32 -31.77 5.15 16.10
N LEU A 33 -32.20 4.56 14.97
CA LEU A 33 -31.51 3.40 14.39
C LEU A 33 -31.22 3.54 12.88
N ALA A 34 -30.72 4.71 12.44
CA ALA A 34 -30.38 4.93 11.03
C ALA A 34 -28.98 5.53 10.77
N CYS A 35 -28.11 5.66 11.77
CA CYS A 35 -26.83 6.39 11.63
C CYS A 35 -25.55 5.56 11.83
N LEU A 36 -25.55 4.25 11.50
CA LEU A 36 -24.32 3.43 11.57
C LEU A 36 -23.88 2.86 10.22
N ALA A 37 -24.32 3.43 9.09
CA ALA A 37 -23.65 3.19 7.82
C ALA A 37 -22.37 4.04 7.76
N MET A 38 -21.33 3.60 8.47
CA MET A 38 -19.98 4.08 8.18
C MET A 38 -19.70 3.78 6.70
N PRO A 39 -19.24 4.74 5.88
CA PRO A 39 -18.69 4.40 4.59
C PRO A 39 -17.51 3.46 4.88
N ALA A 40 -17.63 2.21 4.43
CA ALA A 40 -16.51 1.30 4.36
C ALA A 40 -15.51 1.96 3.40
N HIS A 41 -14.58 2.74 3.94
CA HIS A 41 -13.39 3.12 3.22
C HIS A 41 -12.69 1.80 2.90
N ALA A 42 -12.86 1.32 1.68
CA ALA A 42 -12.01 0.28 1.12
C ALA A 42 -10.58 0.76 1.35
N GLN A 43 -9.90 0.15 2.31
CA GLN A 43 -8.49 0.40 2.51
C GLN A 43 -7.83 -0.15 1.25
N VAL A 44 -7.53 0.74 0.30
CA VAL A 44 -6.69 0.43 -0.84
C VAL A 44 -5.36 0.03 -0.22
N GLN A 45 -5.15 -1.28 -0.07
CA GLN A 45 -3.86 -1.82 0.32
C GLN A 45 -2.88 -1.32 -0.75
N PRO A 46 -1.92 -0.43 -0.41
CA PRO A 46 -0.90 -0.04 -1.38
C PRO A 46 -0.08 -1.31 -1.63
N GLY A 47 -0.22 -1.94 -2.79
CA GLY A 47 0.61 -3.12 -3.08
C GLY A 47 0.14 -4.11 -4.14
N LEU A 48 -1.08 -4.02 -4.68
CA LEU A 48 -1.60 -5.01 -5.63
C LEU A 48 -1.91 -4.44 -7.04
N GLY A 49 -1.14 -3.47 -7.51
CA GLY A 49 -1.32 -2.96 -8.89
C GLY A 49 -0.70 -1.60 -9.21
N VAL A 50 -0.20 -0.87 -8.20
CA VAL A 50 0.55 0.36 -8.42
C VAL A 50 2.02 -0.01 -8.62
N VAL A 51 2.54 0.21 -9.83
CA VAL A 51 3.98 0.16 -10.08
C VAL A 51 4.63 1.19 -9.15
N ARG A 52 5.39 0.70 -8.16
CA ARG A 52 6.07 1.59 -7.22
C ARG A 52 7.19 2.34 -7.93
N ASN A 53 7.45 3.57 -7.51
CA ASN A 53 8.55 4.34 -8.03
C ASN A 53 9.86 3.84 -7.43
N PHE A 54 10.82 3.46 -8.29
CA PHE A 54 12.17 3.13 -7.89
C PHE A 54 13.08 4.34 -8.11
N PRO A 55 14.10 4.56 -7.26
CA PRO A 55 15.11 5.59 -7.51
C PRO A 55 15.83 5.36 -8.84
N ASP A 56 16.11 6.41 -9.60
CA ASP A 56 16.70 6.30 -10.95
C ASP A 56 18.07 5.59 -10.96
N ALA A 57 18.86 5.78 -9.91
CA ALA A 57 20.15 5.11 -9.74
C ALA A 57 20.04 3.60 -9.47
N SER A 58 18.85 3.05 -9.25
CA SER A 58 18.70 1.61 -8.97
C SER A 58 18.90 0.75 -10.20
N LEU A 59 19.69 -0.31 -10.05
CA LEU A 59 20.04 -1.27 -11.09
C LEU A 59 19.25 -2.57 -10.91
N ARG A 60 19.13 -3.37 -11.96
CA ARG A 60 18.48 -4.68 -11.96
C ARG A 60 19.52 -5.79 -11.77
N GLY A 61 19.18 -6.83 -11.00
CA GLY A 61 20.02 -8.02 -10.85
C GLY A 61 19.34 -9.17 -10.13
N SER A 62 20.06 -10.29 -9.97
CA SER A 62 19.65 -11.40 -9.11
C SER A 62 20.40 -11.34 -7.79
N LEU A 63 19.70 -11.31 -6.66
CA LEU A 63 20.30 -11.20 -5.33
C LEU A 63 20.06 -12.48 -4.54
N THR A 64 21.13 -13.04 -3.98
CA THR A 64 21.11 -14.16 -3.04
C THR A 64 21.79 -13.73 -1.76
N ILE A 65 21.10 -13.78 -0.64
CA ILE A 65 21.69 -13.43 0.67
C ILE A 65 22.44 -14.66 1.19
N GLN A 66 23.77 -14.58 1.37
CA GLN A 66 24.55 -15.72 1.85
C GLN A 66 24.59 -15.79 3.38
N GLY A 67 24.70 -14.64 4.05
CA GLY A 67 24.74 -14.58 5.51
C GLY A 67 25.67 -13.48 6.02
N GLY A 68 25.49 -13.08 7.28
CA GLY A 68 26.26 -12.00 7.87
C GLY A 68 26.11 -10.69 7.08
N SER A 69 27.22 -10.18 6.57
CA SER A 69 27.29 -8.97 5.74
C SER A 69 27.50 -9.25 4.24
N ASP A 70 27.45 -10.50 3.79
CA ASP A 70 27.78 -10.86 2.41
C ASP A 70 26.56 -11.40 1.64
N ALA A 71 26.52 -11.08 0.34
CA ALA A 71 25.50 -11.52 -0.60
C ALA A 71 26.12 -11.81 -1.97
N VAL A 72 25.41 -12.53 -2.82
CA VAL A 72 25.75 -12.73 -4.23
C VAL A 72 24.77 -11.96 -5.09
N LEU A 73 25.31 -11.03 -5.89
CA LEU A 73 24.56 -10.18 -6.80
C LEU A 73 24.99 -10.46 -8.24
N SER A 74 24.06 -10.94 -9.07
CA SER A 74 24.30 -11.33 -10.47
C SER A 74 25.52 -12.26 -10.64
N GLY A 75 25.71 -13.18 -9.69
CA GLY A 75 26.84 -14.13 -9.66
C GLY A 75 28.14 -13.60 -9.04
N ARG A 76 28.20 -12.33 -8.63
CA ARG A 76 29.35 -11.75 -7.90
C ARG A 76 29.09 -11.62 -6.42
N THR A 77 30.08 -11.99 -5.60
CA THR A 77 30.02 -11.71 -4.16
C THR A 77 30.15 -10.21 -3.91
N ILE A 78 29.25 -9.65 -3.11
CA ILE A 78 29.20 -8.24 -2.72
C ILE A 78 28.94 -8.12 -1.22
N ARG A 79 29.51 -7.07 -0.61
CA ARG A 79 29.20 -6.71 0.78
C ARG A 79 27.95 -5.86 0.88
N MET A 80 27.14 -6.16 1.88
CA MET A 80 25.97 -5.39 2.27
C MET A 80 26.41 -4.24 3.19
N ALA A 81 25.83 -3.07 2.99
CA ALA A 81 26.08 -1.92 3.85
C ALA A 81 25.52 -2.19 5.25
N PRO A 82 26.10 -1.59 6.32
CA PRO A 82 25.51 -1.60 7.65
C PRO A 82 24.08 -1.04 7.59
N GLY A 83 23.09 -1.86 7.92
CA GLY A 83 21.68 -1.47 7.85
C GLY A 83 21.02 -1.63 6.47
N MET A 84 21.56 -2.49 5.60
CA MET A 84 20.95 -2.83 4.31
C MET A 84 19.47 -3.19 4.44
N ARG A 85 18.64 -2.61 3.58
CA ARG A 85 17.18 -2.80 3.57
C ARG A 85 16.75 -3.65 2.38
N LEU A 86 16.04 -4.74 2.67
CA LEU A 86 15.38 -5.54 1.65
C LEU A 86 13.87 -5.29 1.72
N PHE A 87 13.27 -4.92 0.59
CA PHE A 87 11.83 -4.65 0.48
C PHE A 87 11.14 -5.77 -0.29
N SER A 88 10.00 -6.22 0.24
CA SER A 88 9.11 -7.17 -0.43
C SER A 88 8.44 -6.52 -1.65
N PRO A 89 7.75 -7.30 -2.49
CA PRO A 89 6.92 -6.76 -3.56
C PRO A 89 5.84 -5.79 -3.05
N GLN A 90 5.34 -6.00 -1.83
CA GLN A 90 4.39 -5.11 -1.14
C GLN A 90 5.06 -3.90 -0.48
N ASN A 91 6.35 -3.66 -0.75
CA ASN A 91 7.16 -2.59 -0.18
C ASN A 91 7.33 -2.66 1.35
N SER A 92 7.19 -3.84 1.93
CA SER A 92 7.44 -4.08 3.36
C SER A 92 8.89 -4.48 3.59
N LEU A 93 9.48 -4.10 4.74
CA LEU A 93 10.82 -4.56 5.09
C LEU A 93 10.83 -6.07 5.34
N VAL A 94 11.71 -6.76 4.66
CA VAL A 94 11.96 -8.20 4.80
C VAL A 94 13.19 -8.39 5.66
N MET A 95 13.05 -9.26 6.66
CA MET A 95 14.16 -9.66 7.50
C MET A 95 15.14 -10.54 6.73
N LEU A 96 16.40 -10.11 6.60
CA LEU A 96 17.40 -10.79 5.76
C LEU A 96 17.62 -12.26 6.13
N HIS A 97 17.53 -12.61 7.41
CA HIS A 97 17.71 -13.98 7.89
C HIS A 97 16.62 -14.94 7.43
N THR A 98 15.41 -14.46 7.12
CA THR A 98 14.30 -15.33 6.68
C THR A 98 14.42 -15.75 5.22
N VAL A 99 15.22 -15.01 4.45
CA VAL A 99 15.41 -15.19 3.02
C VAL A 99 16.84 -15.57 2.65
N GLN A 100 17.63 -15.97 3.63
CA GLN A 100 18.99 -16.45 3.43
C GLN A 100 18.98 -17.69 2.51
N GLY A 101 19.91 -17.73 1.55
CA GLY A 101 20.03 -18.81 0.56
C GLY A 101 19.01 -18.75 -0.59
N GLN A 102 18.05 -17.84 -0.55
CA GLN A 102 17.06 -17.68 -1.62
C GLN A 102 17.52 -16.62 -2.63
N THR A 103 17.24 -16.88 -3.91
CA THR A 103 17.59 -15.99 -5.02
C THR A 103 16.36 -15.23 -5.49
N PHE A 104 16.43 -13.90 -5.50
CA PHE A 104 15.35 -13.03 -5.95
C PHE A 104 15.79 -12.17 -7.12
N LYS A 105 14.87 -11.89 -8.04
CA LYS A 105 15.03 -10.76 -8.97
C LYS A 105 14.77 -9.47 -8.21
N VAL A 106 15.75 -8.59 -8.20
CA VAL A 106 15.68 -7.34 -7.43
C VAL A 106 16.07 -6.13 -8.26
N ASN A 107 15.51 -4.98 -7.91
CA ASN A 107 16.20 -3.71 -8.13
C ASN A 107 17.08 -3.42 -6.91
N TYR A 108 18.27 -2.84 -7.10
CA TYR A 108 19.20 -2.57 -6.00
C TYR A 108 19.91 -1.22 -6.16
N LEU A 109 20.35 -0.67 -5.04
CA LEU A 109 21.20 0.51 -4.96
C LEU A 109 22.55 0.15 -4.35
N ILE A 110 23.60 0.64 -5.00
CA ILE A 110 24.96 0.59 -4.47
C ILE A 110 25.30 1.96 -3.90
N GLU A 111 25.90 1.98 -2.71
CA GLU A 111 26.42 3.19 -2.11
C GLU A 111 27.65 3.67 -2.89
N ASN A 112 27.62 4.90 -3.42
CA ASN A 112 28.70 5.44 -4.25
C ASN A 112 30.05 5.57 -3.54
N SER A 113 30.06 5.79 -2.22
CA SER A 113 31.29 6.01 -1.44
C SER A 113 32.01 4.72 -1.09
N THR A 114 31.28 3.64 -0.80
CA THR A 114 31.84 2.37 -0.28
C THR A 114 31.74 1.22 -1.28
N GLY A 115 30.87 1.32 -2.28
CA GLY A 115 30.56 0.23 -3.20
C GLY A 115 29.72 -0.89 -2.58
N MET A 116 29.16 -0.68 -1.37
CA MET A 116 28.35 -1.69 -0.69
C MET A 116 26.87 -1.65 -1.14
N LEU A 117 26.20 -2.79 -1.03
CA LEU A 117 24.76 -2.90 -1.30
C LEU A 117 23.95 -2.18 -0.21
N LEU A 118 23.29 -1.09 -0.57
CA LEU A 118 22.57 -0.21 0.35
C LEU A 118 21.11 -0.64 0.55
N SER A 119 20.41 -0.94 -0.55
CA SER A 119 18.99 -1.31 -0.52
C SER A 119 18.64 -2.18 -1.72
N ALA A 120 17.69 -3.09 -1.54
CA ALA A 120 17.18 -3.95 -2.60
C ALA A 120 15.66 -4.10 -2.50
N TRP A 121 15.00 -4.22 -3.64
CA TRP A 121 13.56 -4.40 -3.77
C TRP A 121 13.27 -5.66 -4.57
N ILE A 122 12.61 -6.64 -3.94
CA ILE A 122 12.16 -7.88 -4.59
C ILE A 122 11.04 -7.54 -5.56
N LEU A 123 11.21 -7.93 -6.81
CA LEU A 123 10.30 -7.57 -7.90
C LEU A 123 9.21 -8.62 -8.09
N THR A 124 8.02 -8.16 -8.41
CA THR A 124 6.98 -8.97 -9.06
C THR A 124 7.37 -9.27 -10.51
N GLU A 125 6.69 -10.23 -11.13
CA GLU A 125 6.89 -10.55 -12.55
C GLU A 125 6.58 -9.36 -13.47
N GLY A 126 5.52 -8.59 -13.16
CA GLY A 126 5.15 -7.39 -13.92
C GLY A 126 6.18 -6.25 -13.82
N GLU A 127 6.80 -6.07 -12.66
CA GLU A 127 7.92 -5.13 -12.50
C GLU A 127 9.21 -5.63 -13.17
N ALA A 128 9.43 -6.96 -13.14
CA ALA A 128 10.58 -7.58 -13.76
C ALA A 128 10.57 -7.43 -15.29
N ALA A 129 9.39 -7.35 -15.92
CA ALA A 129 9.23 -7.12 -17.35
C ALA A 129 9.61 -5.70 -17.81
N GLN A 130 9.65 -4.72 -16.90
CA GLN A 130 10.02 -3.35 -17.25
C GLN A 130 11.53 -3.24 -17.52
N PRO A 131 11.94 -2.57 -18.62
CA PRO A 131 13.35 -2.40 -18.94
C PRO A 131 14.02 -1.52 -17.88
N ARG A 132 15.20 -1.95 -17.43
CA ARG A 132 15.98 -1.20 -16.45
C ARG A 132 17.46 -1.52 -16.58
N ASN A 133 18.31 -0.53 -16.30
CA ASN A 133 19.76 -0.68 -16.36
C ASN A 133 20.22 -1.85 -15.45
N GLY A 134 21.10 -2.69 -15.97
CA GLY A 134 21.58 -3.91 -15.28
C GLY A 134 20.80 -5.19 -15.59
N SER A 135 19.70 -5.14 -16.33
CA SER A 135 18.92 -6.34 -16.69
C SER A 135 19.68 -7.34 -17.56
N ASP A 136 20.74 -6.88 -18.26
CA ASP A 136 21.46 -7.63 -19.29
C ASP A 136 22.95 -7.88 -18.98
N THR A 137 23.39 -7.71 -17.73
CA THR A 137 24.80 -7.97 -17.42
C THR A 137 25.06 -9.48 -17.27
N ILE A 138 25.07 -10.21 -18.39
CA ILE A 138 25.77 -11.48 -18.50
C ILE A 138 27.26 -11.16 -18.37
N GLN A 139 27.82 -11.49 -17.22
CA GLN A 139 29.24 -11.30 -17.00
C GLN A 139 30.03 -12.47 -17.57
N PHE A 140 30.56 -12.28 -18.77
CA PHE A 140 31.57 -13.18 -19.31
C PHE A 140 32.91 -12.88 -18.63
N ASN A 141 33.30 -13.73 -17.68
CA ASN A 141 34.67 -13.76 -17.17
C ASN A 141 35.56 -14.41 -18.23
N PHE A 142 36.10 -13.62 -19.16
CA PHE A 142 37.14 -14.11 -20.06
C PHE A 142 38.45 -14.21 -19.28
N ARG A 143 38.95 -15.43 -19.09
CA ARG A 143 40.35 -15.68 -18.73
C ARG A 143 41.13 -15.89 -20.02
N THR A 144 41.97 -14.93 -20.39
CA THR A 144 43.00 -15.13 -21.41
C THR A 144 44.21 -15.73 -20.72
N ASP A 145 44.33 -17.06 -20.77
CA ASP A 145 45.60 -17.72 -20.50
C ASP A 145 46.41 -17.65 -21.80
N SER A 146 47.63 -17.12 -21.73
CA SER A 146 48.54 -17.12 -22.88
C SER A 146 49.26 -18.46 -22.90
N ASP A 147 48.88 -19.33 -23.82
CA ASP A 147 49.51 -20.64 -24.04
C ASP A 147 51.03 -20.47 -24.20
N PRO A 148 51.88 -21.03 -23.31
CA PRO A 148 53.31 -20.93 -23.46
C PRO A 148 53.74 -21.80 -24.64
N THR A 149 54.15 -21.14 -25.72
CA THR A 149 54.72 -21.76 -26.93
C THR A 149 55.80 -22.78 -26.55
N LYS A 150 55.49 -24.06 -26.79
CA LYS A 150 56.43 -25.15 -26.60
C LYS A 150 57.55 -25.05 -27.65
N LYS A 151 58.79 -24.97 -27.17
CA LYS A 151 60.02 -25.01 -27.99
C LYS A 151 60.17 -26.30 -28.76
#